data_AF-A0A1F6FHW6-F1
#
_entry.id   AF-A0A1F6FHW6-F1
#
_cell.length_a   1.000
_cell.length_b   1.000
_cell.length_c   1.000
_cell.angle_alpha   90.00
_cell.angle_beta   90.00
_cell.angle_gamma   90.00
#
_symmetry.space_group_name_H-M   'P 1'
#
loop_
_entity.id
_entity.type
_entity.pdbx_description
1 polymer ?
#
loop_
_entity_poly.entity_id
_entity_poly.type
_entity_poly.pdbx_seq_one_letter_code
_entity_poly.pdbx_strand_id
1 'polypeptide(L)'
;MLRPNRFTDNRGFTLIELLVVIAIIGILASVVIANLSTARTKAADAAHKTEVKQLKTAIESYYLDNGTYPPYLSANVGYRVDTALTPYLVSTYISQISAQLVIDNDQYVYATGGSGYAIRVTLSDGSQCKTGSNVSMGWWGAGVPLCGF
;
A
#
# COMPACT_ATOMS: atom_id res chain seq x y z
N MET A 1 7.28 1.16 79.04
CA MET A 1 6.47 1.13 77.80
C MET A 1 7.05 2.14 76.81
N LEU A 2 7.69 1.67 75.74
CA LEU A 2 8.30 2.51 74.71
C LEU A 2 7.29 2.71 73.56
N ARG A 3 6.98 3.97 73.23
CA ARG A 3 6.17 4.34 72.06
C ARG A 3 7.05 4.31 70.81
N PRO A 4 6.69 3.62 69.71
CA PRO A 4 7.43 3.68 68.46
C PRO A 4 7.10 4.98 67.70
N ASN A 5 8.15 5.66 67.25
CA ASN A 5 8.06 6.89 66.46
C ASN A 5 7.86 6.52 64.97
N ARG A 6 6.70 6.86 64.39
CA ARG A 6 6.47 6.70 62.94
C ARG A 6 7.03 7.90 62.20
N PHE A 7 8.15 7.73 61.52
CA PHE A 7 8.60 8.68 60.49
C PHE A 7 7.75 8.46 59.23
N THR A 8 6.69 9.25 59.06
CA THR A 8 6.01 9.39 57.77
C THR A 8 6.86 10.29 56.88
N ASP A 9 7.66 9.65 56.03
CA ASP A 9 8.52 10.29 55.03
C ASP A 9 7.65 10.81 53.87
N ASN A 10 7.04 11.99 54.06
CA ASN A 10 6.32 12.69 53.01
C ASN A 10 7.31 13.30 52.02
N ARG A 11 7.86 12.48 51.13
CA ARG A 11 8.66 12.95 49.99
C ARG A 11 7.73 13.56 48.94
N GLY A 12 7.63 14.88 48.94
CA GLY A 12 7.03 15.62 47.84
C GLY A 12 7.98 15.63 46.64
N PHE A 13 7.46 15.39 45.43
CA PHE A 13 8.20 15.62 44.19
C PHE A 13 8.60 17.09 44.09
N THR A 14 9.86 17.35 43.73
CA THR A 14 10.30 18.72 43.48
C THR A 14 9.77 19.19 42.12
N LEU A 15 9.45 20.49 41.99
CA LEU A 15 9.00 21.06 40.72
C LEU A 15 10.06 20.90 39.62
N ILE A 16 11.34 20.90 39.99
CA ILE A 16 12.46 20.69 39.05
C ILE A 16 12.53 19.25 38.54
N GLU A 17 12.24 18.25 39.37
CA GLU A 17 12.15 16.84 38.94
C GLU A 17 11.04 16.65 37.91
N LEU A 18 9.87 17.28 38.10
CA LEU A 18 8.79 17.16 37.13
C LEU A 18 9.10 17.93 35.85
N LEU A 19 9.75 19.10 35.96
CA LEU A 19 10.15 19.91 34.80
C LEU A 19 11.15 19.20 33.90
N VAL A 20 12.16 18.53 34.47
CA VAL A 20 13.15 17.80 33.65
C VAL A 20 12.52 16.59 32.94
N VAL A 21 11.55 15.94 33.57
CA VAL A 21 10.86 14.77 33.00
C VAL A 21 10.03 15.15 31.78
N ILE A 22 9.21 16.20 31.87
CA ILE A 22 8.41 16.65 30.73
C ILE A 22 9.30 17.19 29.60
N ALA A 23 10.45 17.78 29.92
CA ALA A 23 11.43 18.20 28.93
C ALA A 23 12.00 17.01 28.15
N ILE A 24 12.39 15.93 28.85
CA ILE A 24 12.90 14.70 28.21
C ILE A 24 11.79 14.00 27.40
N ILE A 25 10.57 13.90 27.92
CA ILE A 25 9.43 13.31 27.20
C ILE A 25 9.14 14.11 25.93
N GLY A 26 9.20 15.45 25.97
CA GLY A 26 9.00 16.30 24.79
C GLY A 26 10.04 16.04 23.69
N ILE A 27 11.32 15.89 24.06
CA ILE A 27 12.39 15.56 23.12
C ILE A 27 12.13 14.19 22.47
N LEU A 28 11.87 13.15 23.27
CA LEU A 28 11.62 11.80 22.76
C LEU A 28 10.35 11.73 21.89
N ALA A 29 9.27 12.40 22.29
CA ALA A 29 8.02 12.42 21.54
C ALA A 29 8.17 13.05 20.15
N SER A 30 8.94 14.14 20.03
CA SER A 30 9.18 14.82 18.74
C SER A 30 9.82 13.90 17.69
N VAL A 31 10.81 13.09 18.08
CA VAL A 31 11.51 12.15 17.18
C VAL A 31 10.57 11.01 16.75
N VAL A 32 9.75 10.49 17.66
CA VAL A 32 8.81 9.40 17.37
C VAL A 32 7.75 9.84 16.37
N ILE A 33 7.20 11.05 16.49
CA ILE A 33 6.16 11.56 15.59
C ILE A 33 6.69 11.70 14.15
N ALA A 34 7.91 12.23 13.98
CA ALA A 34 8.53 12.36 12.66
C ALA A 34 8.71 10.99 11.96
N ASN A 35 9.10 9.97 12.72
CA ASN A 35 9.28 8.61 12.19
C ASN A 35 7.96 7.90 11.89
N LEU A 36 6.90 8.17 12.66
CA LEU A 36 5.59 7.52 12.51
C LEU A 36 4.92 7.87 11.17
N SER A 37 5.05 9.12 10.69
CA SER A 37 4.47 9.54 9.41
C SER A 37 5.04 8.71 8.25
N THR A 38 6.37 8.61 8.16
CA THR A 38 7.07 7.82 7.14
C THR A 38 6.81 6.32 7.28
N ALA A 39 6.65 5.81 8.49
CA ALA A 39 6.31 4.40 8.70
C ALA A 39 4.91 4.06 8.19
N ARG A 40 3.94 4.96 8.37
CA ARG A 40 2.56 4.78 7.89
C ARG A 40 2.48 4.79 6.37
N THR A 41 3.18 5.69 5.69
CA THR A 41 3.19 5.72 4.21
C THR A 41 3.80 4.45 3.63
N LYS A 42 4.94 4.00 4.17
CA LYS A 42 5.56 2.72 3.76
C LYS A 42 4.67 1.50 4.00
N ALA A 43 3.93 1.48 5.11
CA ALA A 43 2.98 0.42 5.40
C ALA A 43 1.81 0.42 4.41
N ALA A 44 1.31 1.59 4.03
CA ALA A 44 0.29 1.73 2.99
C ALA A 44 0.80 1.21 1.64
N ASP A 45 1.99 1.64 1.19
CA ASP A 45 2.60 1.15 -0.05
C ASP A 45 2.80 -0.38 -0.04
N ALA A 46 3.16 -0.96 1.11
CA ALA A 46 3.31 -2.42 1.24
C ALA A 46 1.95 -3.15 1.14
N ALA A 47 0.89 -2.57 1.70
CA ALA A 47 -0.47 -3.07 1.54
C ALA A 47 -0.90 -3.00 0.07
N HIS A 48 -0.69 -1.87 -0.61
CA HIS A 48 -1.01 -1.72 -2.05
C HIS A 48 -0.31 -2.78 -2.90
N LYS A 49 0.98 -3.00 -2.68
CA LYS A 49 1.73 -4.04 -3.40
C LYS A 49 1.13 -5.43 -3.20
N THR A 50 0.60 -5.71 -2.01
CA THR A 50 -0.06 -6.99 -1.71
C THR A 50 -1.39 -7.11 -2.45
N GLU A 51 -2.18 -6.04 -2.50
CA GLU A 51 -3.44 -6.00 -3.26
C GLU A 51 -3.21 -6.19 -4.76
N VAL A 52 -2.20 -5.53 -5.32
CA VAL A 52 -1.82 -5.72 -6.73
C VAL A 52 -1.40 -7.15 -7.01
N LYS A 53 -0.69 -7.82 -6.09
CA LYS A 53 -0.35 -9.25 -6.22
C LYS A 53 -1.60 -10.13 -6.23
N GLN A 54 -2.58 -9.85 -5.37
CA GLN A 54 -3.86 -10.59 -5.36
C GLN A 54 -4.62 -10.38 -6.68
N LEU A 55 -4.66 -9.14 -7.17
CA LEU A 55 -5.28 -8.82 -8.45
C LEU A 55 -4.57 -9.52 -9.61
N LYS A 56 -3.23 -9.57 -9.58
CA LYS A 56 -2.43 -10.33 -10.54
C LYS A 56 -2.86 -11.79 -10.56
N THR A 57 -2.92 -12.45 -9.41
CA THR A 57 -3.36 -13.85 -9.30
C THR A 57 -4.78 -14.05 -9.84
N ALA A 58 -5.69 -13.11 -9.60
CA ALA A 58 -7.06 -13.17 -10.13
C ALA A 58 -7.10 -13.06 -11.66
N ILE A 59 -6.31 -12.16 -12.26
CA ILE A 59 -6.20 -12.00 -13.71
C ILE A 59 -5.60 -13.25 -14.36
N GLU A 60 -4.55 -13.82 -13.74
CA GLU A 60 -3.97 -15.08 -14.24
C GLU A 60 -4.98 -16.23 -14.13
N SER A 61 -5.80 -16.28 -13.08
CA SER A 61 -6.88 -17.27 -12.95
C SER A 61 -7.93 -17.11 -14.06
N TYR A 62 -8.32 -15.86 -14.38
CA TYR A 62 -9.20 -15.58 -15.51
C TYR A 62 -8.62 -16.08 -16.84
N TYR A 63 -7.31 -15.89 -17.05
CA TYR A 63 -6.60 -16.37 -18.24
C TYR A 63 -6.65 -17.89 -18.36
N LEU A 64 -6.49 -18.62 -17.25
CA LEU A 64 -6.59 -20.09 -17.25
C LEU A 64 -7.96 -20.58 -17.71
N ASP A 65 -9.03 -19.86 -17.37
CA ASP A 65 -10.40 -20.26 -17.71
C ASP A 65 -10.83 -19.80 -19.11
N ASN A 66 -10.35 -18.64 -19.59
CA ASN A 66 -10.82 -18.01 -20.83
C ASN A 66 -9.78 -18.04 -21.97
N GLY A 67 -8.55 -18.43 -21.69
CA GLY A 67 -7.43 -18.44 -22.65
C GLY A 67 -6.96 -17.06 -23.12
N THR A 68 -7.53 -15.98 -22.58
CA THR A 68 -7.20 -14.58 -22.91
C THR A 68 -7.28 -13.73 -21.66
N TYR A 69 -6.45 -12.68 -21.57
CA TYR A 69 -6.56 -11.71 -20.47
C TYR A 69 -7.81 -10.83 -20.62
N PRO A 70 -8.39 -10.31 -19.52
CA PRO A 70 -9.62 -9.51 -19.55
C PRO A 70 -9.55 -8.37 -20.58
N PRO A 71 -10.37 -8.39 -21.65
CA PRO A 71 -10.37 -7.33 -22.64
C PRO A 71 -11.20 -6.15 -22.16
N TYR A 72 -10.81 -4.92 -22.47
CA TYR A 72 -11.60 -3.75 -22.08
C TYR A 72 -11.51 -2.60 -23.08
N LEU A 73 -12.64 -2.27 -23.71
CA LEU A 73 -12.81 -1.22 -24.73
C LEU A 73 -11.85 -1.34 -25.93
N SER A 74 -10.59 -0.95 -25.72
CA SER A 74 -9.52 -0.98 -26.72
C SER A 74 -8.24 -1.57 -26.13
N ALA A 75 -7.58 -2.42 -26.90
CA ALA A 75 -6.27 -2.92 -26.52
C ALA A 75 -5.26 -1.78 -26.41
N ASN A 76 -4.29 -1.92 -25.51
CA ASN A 76 -3.09 -1.06 -25.43
C ASN A 76 -3.37 0.35 -24.92
N VAL A 77 -4.55 0.57 -24.33
CA VAL A 77 -4.97 1.83 -23.75
C VAL A 77 -5.13 1.65 -22.24
N GLY A 78 -4.52 2.56 -21.46
CA GLY A 78 -4.58 2.61 -20.00
C GLY A 78 -5.96 2.98 -19.49
N TYR A 79 -6.62 2.05 -18.80
CA TYR A 79 -7.89 2.28 -18.14
C TYR A 79 -7.76 2.06 -16.65
N ARG A 80 -8.64 2.69 -15.86
CA ARG A 80 -8.63 2.49 -14.40
C ARG A 80 -8.89 1.02 -14.08
N VAL A 81 -8.11 0.46 -13.15
CA VAL A 81 -8.17 -0.96 -12.77
C VAL A 81 -9.57 -1.40 -12.35
N ASP A 82 -10.30 -0.56 -11.60
CA ASP A 82 -11.66 -0.85 -11.16
C ASP A 82 -12.61 -1.00 -12.35
N THR A 83 -12.62 0.00 -13.24
CA THR A 83 -13.59 0.06 -14.32
C THR A 83 -13.31 -1.04 -15.36
N ALA A 84 -12.02 -1.32 -15.61
CA ALA A 84 -11.62 -2.31 -16.59
C ALA A 84 -11.83 -3.76 -16.13
N LEU A 85 -11.61 -4.05 -14.84
CA LEU A 85 -11.56 -5.43 -14.34
C LEU A 85 -12.80 -5.85 -13.56
N THR A 86 -13.58 -4.93 -13.00
CA THR A 86 -14.82 -5.25 -12.28
C THR A 86 -15.75 -6.19 -13.05
N PRO A 87 -16.08 -5.97 -14.34
CA PRO A 87 -17.03 -6.84 -15.04
C PRO A 87 -16.52 -8.27 -15.28
N TYR A 88 -15.21 -8.53 -15.13
CA TYR A 88 -14.59 -9.82 -15.44
C TYR A 88 -14.10 -10.59 -14.21
N LEU A 89 -13.58 -9.87 -13.20
CA LEU A 89 -12.95 -10.49 -12.04
C LEU A 89 -13.89 -10.56 -10.82
N VAL A 90 -14.72 -9.53 -10.63
CA VAL A 90 -15.55 -9.40 -9.44
C VAL A 90 -16.73 -10.37 -9.52
N SER A 91 -17.02 -11.04 -8.39
CA SER A 91 -17.99 -12.14 -8.20
C SER A 91 -17.49 -13.55 -8.54
N THR A 92 -16.44 -13.70 -9.35
CA THR A 92 -15.93 -15.03 -9.74
C THR A 92 -14.53 -15.32 -9.21
N TYR A 93 -13.60 -14.37 -9.34
CA TYR A 93 -12.20 -14.56 -8.97
C TYR A 93 -11.80 -13.76 -7.72
N ILE A 94 -12.47 -12.64 -7.47
CA ILE A 94 -12.30 -11.80 -6.29
C ILE A 94 -13.66 -11.30 -5.79
N SER A 95 -13.78 -11.10 -4.47
CA SER A 95 -15.00 -10.56 -3.87
C SER A 95 -15.20 -9.07 -4.14
N GLN A 96 -14.10 -8.32 -4.26
CA GLN A 96 -14.09 -6.89 -4.59
C GLN A 96 -12.68 -6.47 -5.01
N ILE A 97 -12.58 -5.41 -5.82
CA ILE A 97 -11.32 -4.71 -6.06
C ILE A 97 -11.11 -3.76 -4.87
N SER A 98 -9.90 -3.74 -4.30
CA SER A 98 -9.62 -2.85 -3.17
C SER A 98 -9.85 -1.40 -3.57
N ALA A 99 -10.56 -0.65 -2.71
CA ALA A 99 -10.83 0.77 -2.91
C ALA A 99 -9.54 1.59 -2.99
N GLN A 100 -8.44 1.07 -2.45
CA GLN A 100 -7.16 1.76 -2.42
C GLN A 100 -6.55 1.90 -3.83
N LEU A 101 -6.62 0.84 -4.65
CA LEU A 101 -6.18 0.88 -6.06
C LEU A 101 -6.96 1.90 -6.91
N VAL A 102 -8.16 2.28 -6.47
CA VAL A 102 -9.04 3.26 -7.14
C VAL A 102 -8.60 4.70 -6.85
N ILE A 103 -8.00 4.93 -5.68
CA ILE A 103 -7.54 6.24 -5.20
C ILE A 103 -6.21 6.61 -5.87
N ASP A 104 -5.32 5.63 -6.04
CA ASP A 104 -3.98 5.84 -6.60
C ASP A 104 -3.97 5.93 -8.14
N ASN A 105 -5.17 5.88 -8.75
CA ASN A 105 -5.40 5.96 -10.21
C ASN A 105 -4.60 4.91 -10.98
N ASP A 106 -4.49 3.71 -10.41
CA ASP A 106 -3.80 2.59 -11.01
C ASP A 106 -4.49 2.17 -12.31
N GLN A 107 -3.67 1.79 -13.27
CA GLN A 107 -4.12 1.58 -14.64
C GLN A 107 -3.87 0.16 -15.10
N TYR A 108 -4.91 -0.48 -15.64
CA TYR A 108 -4.86 -1.77 -16.32
C TYR A 108 -4.83 -1.56 -17.83
N VAL A 109 -4.05 -2.40 -18.51
CA VAL A 109 -3.98 -2.51 -19.97
C VAL A 109 -3.79 -3.97 -20.33
N TYR A 110 -4.41 -4.37 -21.43
CA TYR A 110 -4.21 -5.66 -22.05
C TYR A 110 -3.65 -5.49 -23.46
N ALA A 111 -2.93 -6.51 -23.93
CA ALA A 111 -2.39 -6.57 -25.27
C ALA A 111 -3.46 -6.99 -26.29
N THR A 112 -3.37 -6.47 -27.52
CA THR A 112 -4.13 -6.97 -28.68
C THR A 112 -4.03 -8.50 -28.76
N GLY A 113 -5.17 -9.17 -28.90
CA GLY A 113 -5.26 -10.63 -28.91
C GLY A 113 -5.26 -11.28 -27.53
N GLY A 114 -5.19 -10.52 -26.43
CA GLY A 114 -5.32 -11.05 -25.08
C GLY A 114 -4.10 -11.85 -24.60
N SER A 115 -2.94 -11.70 -25.27
CA SER A 115 -1.71 -12.46 -25.00
C SER A 115 -0.85 -11.88 -23.86
N GLY A 116 -1.19 -10.71 -23.34
CA GLY A 116 -0.45 -10.03 -22.27
C GLY A 116 -1.30 -8.98 -21.57
N TYR A 117 -0.84 -8.56 -20.40
CA TYR A 117 -1.42 -7.45 -19.66
C TYR A 117 -0.39 -6.78 -18.76
N ALA A 118 -0.67 -5.53 -18.39
CA ALA A 118 0.12 -4.77 -17.43
C ALA A 118 -0.79 -3.96 -16.51
N ILE A 119 -0.43 -3.93 -15.24
CA ILE A 119 -0.95 -3.02 -14.23
C ILE A 119 0.15 -2.02 -13.93
N ARG A 120 -0.13 -0.73 -14.10
CA ARG A 120 0.69 0.36 -13.57
C ARG A 120 0.19 0.71 -12.18
N VAL A 121 1.13 0.70 -11.25
CA VAL A 121 0.92 1.05 -9.85
C VAL A 121 1.62 2.37 -9.57
N THR A 122 0.92 3.32 -8.96
CA THR A 122 1.52 4.57 -8.47
C THR A 122 1.68 4.48 -6.96
N LEU A 123 2.91 4.63 -6.47
CA LEU A 123 3.22 4.58 -5.04
C LEU A 123 3.05 5.98 -4.40
N SER A 124 3.00 6.03 -3.07
CA SER A 124 2.80 7.28 -2.32
C SER A 124 3.90 8.33 -2.51
N ASP A 125 5.08 7.94 -3.00
CA ASP A 125 6.18 8.82 -3.37
C ASP A 125 6.07 9.38 -4.81
N GLY A 126 5.01 9.03 -5.53
CA GLY A 126 4.78 9.37 -6.93
C GLY A 126 5.57 8.51 -7.92
N SER A 127 6.37 7.55 -7.43
CA SER A 127 7.04 6.59 -8.31
C SER A 127 6.02 5.63 -8.91
N GLN A 128 6.24 5.28 -10.17
CA GLN A 128 5.38 4.35 -10.90
C GLN A 128 6.15 3.09 -11.21
N CYS A 129 5.50 1.94 -11.03
CA CYS A 129 6.04 0.65 -11.44
C CYS A 129 4.99 -0.15 -12.22
N LYS A 130 5.45 -1.16 -12.95
CA LYS A 130 4.60 -2.05 -13.75
C LYS A 130 4.70 -3.50 -13.31
N THR A 131 3.58 -4.22 -13.33
CA THR A 131 3.55 -5.67 -13.14
C THR A 131 2.54 -6.31 -14.08
N GLY A 132 2.71 -7.59 -14.40
CA GLY A 132 1.82 -8.32 -15.30
C GLY A 132 2.55 -9.40 -16.09
N SER A 133 1.97 -9.76 -17.23
CA SER A 133 2.47 -10.78 -18.16
C SER A 133 2.73 -10.17 -19.54
N ASN A 134 3.87 -10.50 -20.17
CA ASN A 134 4.31 -9.90 -21.43
C ASN A 134 4.41 -8.35 -21.41
N VAL A 135 4.72 -7.79 -20.24
CA VAL A 135 4.84 -6.34 -19.95
C VAL A 135 5.92 -5.60 -20.76
N SER A 136 6.80 -6.32 -21.43
CA SER A 136 7.92 -5.79 -22.24
C SER A 136 7.51 -5.34 -23.65
N MET A 137 6.27 -5.64 -24.07
CA MET A 137 5.78 -5.37 -25.43
C MET A 137 5.34 -3.92 -25.60
N GLY A 138 6.30 -2.97 -25.64
CA GLY A 138 6.28 -1.68 -26.37
C GLY A 138 5.16 -0.64 -26.15
N TRP A 139 4.03 -0.98 -25.53
CA TRP A 139 2.77 -0.23 -25.64
C TRP A 139 2.52 0.72 -24.47
N TRP A 140 3.35 0.59 -23.43
CA TRP A 140 3.38 1.48 -22.27
C TRP A 140 4.66 2.34 -22.18
N GLY A 141 5.52 2.28 -23.21
CA GLY A 141 6.86 2.88 -23.19
C GLY A 141 7.81 2.26 -22.15
N ALA A 142 9.12 2.34 -22.40
CA ALA A 142 10.15 1.85 -21.48
C ALA A 142 10.37 2.75 -20.24
N GLY A 143 9.59 3.83 -20.09
CA GLY A 143 9.86 4.90 -19.12
C GLY A 143 9.56 4.59 -17.65
N VAL A 144 8.99 3.42 -17.32
CA VAL A 144 8.78 3.03 -15.92
C VAL A 144 9.25 1.59 -15.65
N PRO A 145 9.94 1.35 -14.52
CA PRO A 145 10.52 0.04 -14.19
C PRO A 145 9.46 -1.00 -13.85
N LEU A 146 9.87 -2.28 -13.91
CA LEU A 146 9.07 -3.37 -13.38
C LEU A 146 9.03 -3.30 -11.85
N CYS A 147 7.87 -3.57 -11.28
CA CYS A 147 7.70 -3.68 -9.84
C CYS A 147 8.53 -4.87 -9.33
N GLY A 148 9.51 -4.62 -8.47
CA GLY A 148 10.40 -5.64 -7.90
C GLY A 148 9.85 -6.30 -6.64
N PHE A 149 8.56 -6.68 -6.63
CA PHE A 149 7.92 -7.32 -5.47
C PHE A 149 7.49 -8.76 -5.72
#